data_AF-A0A496MW16-F1
#
_entry.id   AF-A0A496MW16-F1
#
_cell.length_a   1.000
_cell.length_b   1.000
_cell.length_c   1.000
_cell.angle_alpha   90.00
_cell.angle_beta   90.00
_cell.angle_gamma   90.00
#
_symmetry.space_group_name_H-M   'P 1'
#
loop_
_entity.id
_entity.type
_entity.pdbx_description
1 polymer ?
#
loop_
_entity_poly.entity_id
_entity_poly.type
_entity_poly.pdbx_seq_one_letter_code
_entity_poly.pdbx_strand_id
1 'polypeptide(L)' 'MTEALYIRLAGPLQSWAGPAITGNFVRTEPRPTRSGLVGLLAGACGYGRGEYPEWLTQLHFQIREDNRGTLVDDFHTINP' A
#
# COMPACT_ATOMS: atom_id res chain seq x y z
N MET A 1 1.12 -26.70 9.37
CA MET A 1 1.20 -25.44 10.13
C MET A 1 1.35 -24.31 9.12
N THR A 2 0.56 -23.26 9.25
CA THR A 2 0.70 -22.08 8.37
C THR A 2 1.62 -21.10 9.08
N GLU A 3 2.79 -20.82 8.49
CA GLU A 3 3.68 -19.77 9.00
C GLU A 3 3.15 -18.41 8.54
N ALA A 4 3.08 -17.45 9.46
CA ALA A 4 2.56 -16.12 9.19
C ALA A 4 3.41 -15.05 9.87
N LEU A 5 3.61 -13.94 9.16
CA LEU A 5 4.23 -12.73 9.69
C LEU A 5 3.14 -11.67 9.94
N TYR A 6 3.16 -11.07 11.13
CA TYR A 6 2.28 -9.95 11.47
C TYR A 6 3.05 -8.64 11.35
N ILE A 7 2.49 -7.70 10.59
CA ILE A 7 3.05 -6.35 10.39
C ILE A 7 1.99 -5.33 10.83
N ARG A 8 2.40 -4.36 11.65
CA ARG A 8 1.53 -3.25 12.04
C ARG A 8 1.73 -2.08 11.08
N LEU A 9 0.66 -1.67 10.41
CA LEU A 9 0.64 -0.48 9.56
C LEU A 9 0.02 0.69 10.34
N ALA A 10 0.87 1.51 10.96
CA ALA A 10 0.45 2.65 11.76
C ALA A 10 1.28 3.89 11.38
N GLY A 11 0.59 5.01 11.20
CA GLY A 11 1.17 6.31 10.87
C GLY A 11 0.08 7.38 10.95
N PRO A 12 0.45 8.67 11.05
CA PRO A 12 -0.51 9.77 11.15
C PRO A 12 -1.38 9.93 9.91
N LEU A 13 -0.84 9.57 8.73
CA LEU A 13 -1.54 9.55 7.45
C LEU A 13 -1.17 8.26 6.70
N GLN A 14 -2.11 7.74 5.92
CA GLN A 14 -1.90 6.61 5.02
C GLN A 14 -2.63 6.87 3.70
N SER A 15 -2.04 6.41 2.59
CA SER A 15 -2.67 6.46 1.26
C SER A 15 -2.39 5.17 0.53
N TRP A 16 -3.47 4.44 0.24
CA TRP A 16 -3.47 3.13 -0.40
C TRP A 16 -4.21 3.25 -1.74
N ALA A 17 -3.54 3.84 -2.73
CA ALA A 17 -4.16 4.16 -4.01
C ALA A 17 -4.86 2.94 -4.65
N GLY A 18 -6.08 3.16 -5.14
CA GLY A 18 -6.84 2.20 -5.94
C GLY A 18 -6.28 2.02 -7.36
N PRO A 19 -6.95 1.23 -8.22
CA PRO A 19 -6.49 0.99 -9.59
C PRO A 19 -6.43 2.29 -10.40
N ALA A 20 -5.33 2.46 -11.15
CA ALA A 20 -5.05 3.51 -12.14
C ALA A 20 -5.49 4.94 -11.75
N ILE A 21 -4.53 5.74 -11.26
CA ILE A 21 -4.69 7.20 -11.15
C ILE A 21 -4.76 7.76 -12.57
N THR A 22 -5.94 8.16 -13.03
CA THR A 22 -6.11 8.89 -14.29
C THR A 22 -6.28 10.38 -13.97
N GLY A 23 -5.33 11.21 -14.39
CA GLY A 23 -5.31 12.65 -14.13
C GLY A 23 -4.75 13.04 -12.76
N ASN A 24 -5.22 14.17 -12.22
CA ASN A 24 -4.63 14.83 -11.05
C ASN A 24 -5.31 14.48 -9.72
N PHE A 25 -6.19 13.48 -9.70
CA PHE A 25 -6.92 13.06 -8.49
C PHE A 25 -6.48 11.66 -8.07
N VAL A 26 -5.86 11.57 -6.89
CA VAL A 26 -5.50 10.30 -6.27
C VAL A 26 -6.53 9.96 -5.19
N ARG A 27 -7.21 8.82 -5.33
CA ARG A 27 -8.12 8.30 -4.29
C ARG A 27 -7.43 7.17 -3.53
N THR A 28 -7.50 7.23 -2.20
CA THR A 28 -7.09 6.14 -1.33
C THR A 28 -8.23 5.16 -1.09
N GLU A 29 -7.92 3.88 -1.07
CA GLU A 29 -8.78 2.86 -0.51
C GLU A 29 -8.79 2.97 1.03
N PRO A 30 -9.89 2.56 1.70
CA PRO A 30 -9.98 2.59 3.17
C PRO A 30 -9.08 1.54 3.84
N ARG A 31 -8.45 0.66 3.06
CA ARG A 31 -7.59 -0.43 3.53
C ARG A 31 -6.38 -0.56 2.62
N PRO A 32 -5.25 -1.11 3.13
CA PRO A 32 -4.10 -1.42 2.30
C PRO A 32 -4.46 -2.26 1.07
N THR A 33 -4.03 -1.81 -0.09
CA THR A 33 -4.20 -2.55 -1.35
C THR A 33 -3.14 -3.63 -1.47
N ARG A 34 -3.47 -4.73 -2.17
CA ARG A 34 -2.53 -5.83 -2.42
C ARG A 34 -1.25 -5.34 -3.10
N SER A 35 -1.38 -4.48 -4.12
CA SER A 35 -0.25 -3.87 -4.82
C SER A 35 0.61 -3.01 -3.90
N GLY A 36 -0.01 -2.22 -3.02
CA GLY A 36 0.70 -1.43 -2.01
C GLY A 36 1.49 -2.29 -1.03
N LEU A 37 0.91 -3.39 -0.54
CA LEU A 37 1.58 -4.32 0.37
C LEU A 37 2.75 -5.06 -0.30
N VAL A 38 2.56 -5.54 -1.54
CA VAL A 38 3.65 -6.17 -2.31
C VAL A 38 4.79 -5.18 -2.54
N GLY A 39 4.48 -3.93 -2.95
CA GLY A 39 5.47 -2.88 -3.15
C GLY A 39 6.22 -2.52 -1.85
N LEU A 40 5.51 -2.44 -0.73
CA LEU A 40 6.10 -2.19 0.59
C LEU A 40 7.14 -3.27 0.95
N LEU A 41 6.79 -4.54 0.81
CA LEU A 41 7.69 -5.66 1.08
C LEU A 41 8.86 -5.69 0.09
N ALA A 42 8.59 -5.44 -1.20
CA ALA A 42 9.64 -5.40 -2.21
C ALA A 42 10.69 -4.31 -1.89
N GLY A 43 10.23 -3.13 -1.49
CA GLY A 43 11.11 -2.03 -1.06
C GLY A 43 11.89 -2.37 0.22
N ALA A 44 11.26 -3.03 1.20
CA ALA A 44 11.93 -3.47 2.43
C ALA A 44 13.02 -4.53 2.15
N CYS A 45 12.82 -5.37 1.13
CA CYS A 45 13.83 -6.32 0.66
C CYS A 45 14.89 -5.72 -0.28
N GLY A 46 14.75 -4.45 -0.68
CA GLY A 46 15.71 -3.77 -1.56
C GLY A 46 15.58 -4.10 -3.05
N TYR A 47 14.43 -4.60 -3.52
CA TYR A 47 14.22 -4.89 -4.94
C TYR A 47 13.93 -3.62 -5.76
N GLY A 48 14.48 -3.58 -6.98
CA GLY A 48 14.17 -2.58 -7.98
C GLY A 48 12.75 -2.72 -8.54
N ARG A 49 12.28 -1.67 -9.25
CA ARG A 49 10.97 -1.69 -9.92
C ARG A 49 10.99 -2.73 -11.05
N GLY A 50 10.05 -3.66 -11.01
CA GLY A 50 9.93 -4.73 -12.01
C GLY A 50 10.91 -5.89 -11.82
N GLU A 51 11.77 -5.85 -10.80
CA GLU A 51 12.82 -6.85 -10.55
C GLU A 51 12.56 -7.71 -9.31
N TYR A 52 11.39 -7.56 -8.69
CA TYR A 52 11.03 -8.34 -7.51
C TYR A 52 10.60 -9.77 -7.90
N PRO A 53 10.95 -10.78 -7.09
CA PRO A 53 10.67 -12.18 -7.39
C PRO A 53 9.17 -12.50 -7.31
N GLU A 54 8.75 -13.53 -8.06
CA GLU A 54 7.34 -13.95 -8.17
C GLU A 54 6.72 -14.34 -6.82
N TRP A 55 7.50 -14.88 -5.88
CA TRP A 55 6.95 -15.29 -4.59
C TRP A 55 6.28 -14.14 -3.83
N LEU A 56 6.74 -12.89 -4.01
CA LEU A 56 6.12 -11.71 -3.39
C LEU A 56 4.68 -11.51 -3.89
N THR A 57 4.42 -11.82 -5.16
CA THR A 57 3.09 -11.72 -5.75
C THR A 57 2.24 -12.96 -5.50
N GLN A 58 2.79 -14.00 -4.87
CA GLN A 58 2.06 -15.21 -4.45
C GLN A 58 1.65 -15.16 -2.97
N LEU A 59 2.14 -14.17 -2.21
CA LEU A 59 1.73 -13.97 -0.82
C LEU A 59 0.22 -13.74 -0.68
N HIS A 60 -0.33 -14.30 0.39
CA HIS A 60 -1.69 -14.06 0.85
C HIS A 60 -1.67 -13.03 1.98
N PHE A 61 -2.48 -11.99 1.83
CA PHE A 61 -2.61 -10.94 2.84
C PHE A 61 -3.97 -11.04 3.52
N GLN A 62 -3.97 -10.97 4.84
CA GLN A 62 -5.16 -10.84 5.67
C GLN A 62 -5.06 -9.52 6.43
N ILE A 63 -6.12 -8.72 6.40
CA ILE A 63 -6.13 -7.36 6.95
C ILE A 63 -7.10 -7.30 8.12
N ARG A 64 -6.61 -6.82 9.26
CA ARG A 64 -7.43 -6.42 10.40
C ARG A 64 -7.40 -4.90 10.51
N GLU A 65 -8.58 -4.28 10.44
CA GLU A 65 -8.74 -2.83 10.56
C GLU A 65 -8.89 -2.50 12.06
N ASP A 66 -7.81 -2.00 12.68
CA ASP A 66 -7.82 -1.63 14.12
C ASP A 66 -8.54 -0.29 14.36
N ASN A 67 -8.38 0.65 13.43
CA ASN A 67 -9.08 1.93 13.40
C ASN A 67 -9.22 2.37 11.94
N ARG A 68 -10.44 2.73 11.51
CA ARG A 68 -10.74 3.18 10.15
C ARG A 68 -10.11 4.53 9.82
N GLY A 69 -9.95 5.41 10.81
CA GLY A 69 -9.59 6.80 10.59
C GLY A 69 -10.68 7.57 9.80
N THR A 70 -10.30 8.75 9.30
CA THR A 70 -11.15 9.61 8.47
C THR A 70 -10.40 9.99 7.20
N LEU A 71 -11.12 10.09 6.08
CA LEU A 71 -10.54 10.58 4.83
C LEU A 71 -10.17 12.06 4.96
N VAL A 72 -9.02 12.42 4.39
CA VAL A 72 -8.52 13.79 4.32
C VAL A 72 -8.16 14.06 2.86
N ASP A 73 -8.62 15.20 2.34
CA ASP A 73 -8.25 15.67 1.01
C ASP A 73 -7.03 16.58 1.12
N ASP A 74 -6.05 16.36 0.24
CA ASP A 74 -4.83 17.16 0.13
C ASP A 74 -4.79 17.87 -1.23
N PHE A 75 -4.77 19.21 -1.23
CA PHE A 75 -4.62 20.01 -2.44
C PHE A 75 -3.14 20.22 -2.74
N HIS A 76 -2.55 19.25 -3.43
CA HIS A 76 -1.12 19.20 -3.72
C HIS A 76 -0.80 19.84 -5.08
N THR A 77 -0.05 20.95 -5.08
CA THR A 77 0.43 21.62 -6.30
C THR A 77 1.87 21.23 -6.65
N ILE A 78 2.19 21.20 -7.94
CA ILE A 78 3.57 21.13 -8.43
C ILE A 78 3.87 22.44 -9.16
N ASN A 79 5.03 23.04 -8.90
CA ASN A 79 5.50 24.19 -9.68
C ASN A 79 6.27 23.69 -10.91
N PRO A 80 6.15 24.35 -12.07
CA PRO A 80 6.97 24.07 -13.25
C PRO A 80 8.46 24.37 -13.04
#